data_AF-A0A3C0W0T9-F1
#
_entry.id   AF-A0A3C0W0T9-F1
#
_cell.length_a   1.000
_cell.length_b   1.000
_cell.length_c   1.000
_cell.angle_alpha   90.00
_cell.angle_beta   90.00
_cell.angle_gamma   90.00
#
_symmetry.space_group_name_H-M   'P 1'
#
loop_
_entity.id
_entity.type
_entity.pdbx_description
1 polymer ?
#
loop_
_entity_poly.entity_id
_entity_poly.type
_entity_poly.pdbx_seq_one_letter_code
_entity_poly.pdbx_strand_id
1 'polypeptide(L)'
;GRVAIQDDGLLTLLRLPHNQFRNHAIFRRPLDEVTSVTVDTVNKFTVSRQADDSWQVSGQRTFPADTLLVNTMLDTIRGGQVIDFVKDNATATDFKKEGLDNPWMNLKIDGASATTGSWSESVAFGTFDTSRVLARLNTEPTIVALPREQAILLPKEDFKLRDRRLWSFATNQVAAVTITLKNKPTRLLRLPNATWRDAQNKALDQIQSAMLEESIYRMGVMTAVEWIGEGDAAVKAAGIKPGNDQIVAEVDTADGAKKFTLAIGNKDPLGRTRVMTQHYGRPTLFTAPNEFSNIYTATLQTLGLTRP
;
A
#
# COMPACT_ATOMS: atom_id res chain seq x y z
N GLY A 1 -47.27 49.37 2.28
CA GLY A 1 -46.32 48.46 1.63
C GLY A 1 -45.59 47.68 2.70
N ARG A 2 -45.46 46.35 2.56
CA ARG A 2 -44.61 45.56 3.47
C ARG A 2 -43.16 45.87 3.13
N VAL A 3 -42.47 46.59 4.01
CA VAL A 3 -41.01 46.69 3.99
C VAL A 3 -40.50 45.45 4.71
N ALA A 4 -39.90 44.52 3.96
CA ALA A 4 -39.11 43.47 4.58
C ALA A 4 -37.73 44.05 4.88
N ILE A 5 -37.33 44.04 6.15
CA ILE A 5 -35.93 44.28 6.52
C ILE A 5 -35.19 43.03 6.05
N GLN A 6 -34.49 43.16 4.92
CA GLN A 6 -33.68 42.10 4.38
C GLN A 6 -32.35 42.09 5.13
N ASP A 7 -32.01 40.95 5.72
CA ASP A 7 -30.72 40.74 6.38
C ASP A 7 -29.59 40.94 5.35
N ASP A 8 -28.69 41.89 5.64
CA ASP A 8 -27.59 42.28 4.74
C ASP A 8 -26.60 41.12 4.51
N GLY A 9 -26.53 40.17 5.45
CA GLY A 9 -25.80 38.92 5.33
C GLY A 9 -26.42 37.97 4.29
N LEU A 10 -27.75 37.88 4.22
CA LEU A 10 -28.44 37.08 3.21
C LEU A 10 -28.25 37.66 1.80
N LEU A 11 -28.26 38.99 1.65
CA LEU A 11 -27.92 39.66 0.38
C LEU A 11 -26.46 39.44 -0.03
N THR A 12 -25.55 39.41 0.94
CA THR A 12 -24.13 39.12 0.69
C THR A 12 -23.92 37.67 0.27
N LEU A 13 -24.62 36.72 0.91
CA LEU A 13 -24.57 35.31 0.52
C LEU A 13 -25.08 35.12 -0.92
N LEU A 14 -26.24 35.69 -1.28
CA LEU A 14 -26.83 35.58 -2.63
C LEU A 14 -25.98 36.22 -3.74
N ARG A 15 -24.99 37.04 -3.41
CA ARG A 15 -24.05 37.67 -4.34
C ARG A 15 -22.80 36.82 -4.61
N LEU A 16 -22.61 35.71 -3.91
CA LEU A 16 -21.51 34.80 -4.18
C LEU A 16 -21.60 34.23 -5.60
N PRO A 17 -20.48 33.94 -6.28
CA PRO A 17 -20.50 33.27 -7.58
C PRO A 17 -21.29 31.96 -7.50
N HIS A 18 -22.05 31.62 -8.55
CA HIS A 18 -22.92 30.44 -8.57
C HIS A 18 -22.19 29.14 -8.14
N ASN A 19 -20.90 29.03 -8.48
CA ASN A 19 -20.03 27.91 -8.09
C ASN A 19 -19.87 27.72 -6.58
N GLN A 20 -20.06 28.76 -5.76
CA GLN A 20 -20.02 28.68 -4.29
C GLN A 20 -21.23 27.93 -3.71
N PHE A 21 -22.33 27.83 -4.47
CA PHE A 21 -23.51 27.08 -4.05
C PHE A 21 -23.56 25.66 -4.62
N ARG A 22 -22.66 25.33 -5.56
CA ARG A 22 -22.56 23.99 -6.12
C ARG A 22 -22.01 23.03 -5.09
N ASN A 23 -22.37 21.76 -5.22
CA ASN A 23 -21.75 20.71 -4.42
C ASN A 23 -20.27 20.54 -4.80
N HIS A 24 -19.36 20.69 -3.83
CA HIS A 24 -17.93 20.46 -4.05
C HIS A 24 -17.49 19.02 -3.74
N ALA A 25 -18.27 18.21 -3.02
CA ALA A 25 -17.87 16.84 -2.74
C ALA A 25 -17.93 15.96 -3.99
N ILE A 26 -16.85 15.23 -4.28
CA ILE A 26 -16.77 14.31 -5.43
C ILE A 26 -17.50 12.99 -5.21
N PHE A 27 -17.68 12.59 -3.96
CA PHE A 27 -18.29 11.33 -3.57
C PHE A 27 -19.00 11.49 -2.23
N ARG A 28 -20.25 11.02 -2.13
CA ARG A 28 -21.10 11.23 -0.94
C ARG A 28 -21.78 9.97 -0.42
N ARG A 29 -21.59 8.82 -1.09
CA ARG A 29 -22.18 7.57 -0.63
C ARG A 29 -21.55 7.13 0.69
N PRO A 30 -22.31 6.47 1.58
CA PRO A 30 -21.75 5.83 2.76
C PRO A 30 -20.66 4.81 2.35
N LEU A 31 -19.54 4.77 3.08
CA LEU A 31 -18.41 3.88 2.72
C LEU A 31 -18.70 2.40 2.97
N ASP A 32 -19.62 2.11 3.89
CA ASP A 32 -20.13 0.77 4.17
C ASP A 32 -21.00 0.23 3.04
N GLU A 33 -21.61 1.09 2.22
CA GLU A 33 -22.32 0.68 1.00
C GLU A 33 -21.38 0.31 -0.17
N VAL A 34 -20.08 0.66 -0.08
CA VAL A 34 -19.12 0.38 -1.17
C VAL A 34 -18.82 -1.11 -1.21
N THR A 35 -19.06 -1.71 -2.39
CA THR A 35 -18.82 -3.13 -2.66
C THR A 35 -17.55 -3.35 -3.47
N SER A 36 -17.19 -2.42 -4.36
CA SER A 36 -15.91 -2.48 -5.06
C SER A 36 -15.42 -1.14 -5.58
N VAL A 37 -14.10 -1.04 -5.75
CA VAL A 37 -13.46 0.07 -6.46
C VAL A 37 -12.56 -0.51 -7.54
N THR A 38 -12.83 -0.15 -8.79
CA THR A 38 -11.96 -0.44 -9.92
C THR A 38 -11.08 0.76 -10.21
N VAL A 39 -9.78 0.53 -10.21
CA VAL A 39 -8.75 1.52 -10.57
C VAL A 39 -8.23 1.16 -11.95
N ASP A 40 -8.56 2.00 -12.92
CA ASP A 40 -8.17 1.83 -14.31
C ASP A 40 -7.00 2.77 -14.63
N THR A 41 -5.79 2.21 -14.62
CA THR A 41 -4.54 2.86 -15.06
C THR A 41 -3.94 2.02 -16.19
N VAL A 42 -2.62 2.10 -16.43
CA VAL A 42 -1.93 1.15 -17.32
C VAL A 42 -2.18 -0.30 -16.92
N ASN A 43 -2.25 -0.58 -15.61
CA ASN A 43 -2.55 -1.91 -15.08
C ASN A 43 -3.85 -1.86 -14.27
N LYS A 44 -4.97 -2.15 -14.93
CA LYS A 44 -6.29 -2.18 -14.30
C LYS A 44 -6.39 -3.24 -13.20
N PHE A 45 -6.98 -2.87 -12.08
CA PHE A 45 -7.34 -3.79 -11.01
C PHE A 45 -8.61 -3.36 -10.29
N THR A 46 -9.24 -4.29 -9.58
CA THR A 46 -10.43 -4.05 -8.76
C THR A 46 -10.15 -4.54 -7.35
N VAL A 47 -10.54 -3.76 -6.34
CA VAL A 47 -10.63 -4.21 -4.96
C VAL A 47 -12.10 -4.38 -4.59
N SER A 48 -12.48 -5.58 -4.16
CA SER A 48 -13.88 -5.94 -3.89
C SER A 48 -14.05 -6.53 -2.49
N ARG A 49 -15.15 -6.14 -1.85
CA ARG A 49 -15.59 -6.65 -0.56
C ARG A 49 -16.12 -8.07 -0.76
N GLN A 50 -15.67 -8.99 0.08
CA GLN A 50 -16.06 -10.39 0.09
C GLN A 50 -17.25 -10.62 1.04
N ALA A 51 -17.82 -11.82 1.01
CA ALA A 51 -18.95 -12.18 1.86
C ALA A 51 -18.63 -12.18 3.37
N ASP A 52 -17.35 -12.29 3.73
CA ASP A 52 -16.84 -12.24 5.11
C ASP A 52 -16.36 -10.84 5.52
N ASP A 53 -16.74 -9.80 4.76
CA ASP A 53 -16.29 -8.41 4.92
C ASP A 53 -14.78 -8.18 4.72
N SER A 54 -14.01 -9.19 4.32
CA SER A 54 -12.63 -8.99 3.88
C SER A 54 -12.59 -8.31 2.51
N TRP A 55 -11.44 -7.73 2.18
CA TRP A 55 -11.20 -7.15 0.86
C TRP A 55 -10.26 -8.03 0.06
N GLN A 56 -10.52 -8.13 -1.24
CA GLN A 56 -9.67 -8.86 -2.18
C GLN A 56 -9.31 -7.96 -3.35
N VAL A 57 -8.02 -7.95 -3.72
CA VAL A 57 -7.55 -7.32 -4.96
C VAL A 57 -7.60 -8.36 -6.07
N SER A 58 -8.14 -7.97 -7.22
CA SER A 58 -8.18 -8.72 -8.47
C SER A 58 -7.64 -7.87 -9.60
N GLY A 59 -6.42 -8.19 -10.04
CA GLY A 59 -5.77 -7.59 -11.21
C GLY A 59 -5.15 -8.68 -12.08
N GLN A 60 -3.85 -8.58 -12.39
CA GLN A 60 -3.12 -9.69 -13.02
C GLN A 60 -3.04 -10.93 -12.12
N ARG A 61 -3.14 -10.74 -10.81
CA ARG A 61 -3.27 -11.79 -9.80
C ARG A 61 -4.34 -11.41 -8.81
N THR A 62 -4.81 -12.41 -8.08
CA THR A 62 -5.75 -12.24 -6.98
C THR A 62 -5.03 -12.45 -5.66
N PHE A 63 -5.24 -11.55 -4.70
CA PHE A 63 -4.68 -11.67 -3.35
C PHE A 63 -5.53 -10.89 -2.32
N PRO A 64 -5.45 -11.26 -1.03
CA PRO A 64 -6.09 -10.50 0.04
C PRO A 64 -5.59 -9.06 0.08
N ALA A 65 -6.50 -8.12 0.30
CA ALA A 65 -6.17 -6.72 0.50
C ALA A 65 -6.05 -6.39 1.99
N ASP A 66 -5.22 -5.42 2.33
CA ASP A 66 -5.16 -4.84 3.67
C ASP A 66 -6.38 -3.93 3.87
N THR A 67 -7.27 -4.31 4.78
CA THR A 67 -8.50 -3.54 5.08
C THR A 67 -8.22 -2.09 5.47
N LEU A 68 -7.13 -1.80 6.18
CA LEU A 68 -6.79 -0.42 6.56
C LEU A 68 -6.37 0.40 5.33
N LEU A 69 -5.60 -0.20 4.40
CA LEU A 69 -5.21 0.48 3.16
C LEU A 69 -6.42 0.74 2.25
N VAL A 70 -7.36 -0.21 2.17
CA VAL A 70 -8.60 -0.01 1.42
C VAL A 70 -9.45 1.10 2.05
N ASN A 71 -9.63 1.09 3.37
CA ASN A 71 -10.36 2.14 4.08
C ASN A 71 -9.71 3.52 3.87
N THR A 72 -8.37 3.59 3.92
CA THR A 72 -7.62 4.83 3.64
C THR A 72 -7.87 5.33 2.21
N MET A 73 -7.92 4.43 1.22
CA MET A 73 -8.28 4.78 -0.15
C MET A 73 -9.73 5.32 -0.23
N LEU A 74 -10.69 4.65 0.40
CA LEU A 74 -12.10 5.08 0.42
C LEU A 74 -12.28 6.44 1.12
N ASP A 75 -11.57 6.66 2.23
CA ASP A 75 -11.54 7.94 2.94
C ASP A 75 -10.94 9.03 2.06
N THR A 76 -9.87 8.73 1.32
CA THR A 76 -9.27 9.66 0.34
C THR A 76 -10.28 10.02 -0.73
N ILE A 77 -10.99 9.05 -1.32
CA ILE A 77 -12.04 9.30 -2.31
C ILE A 77 -13.15 10.20 -1.74
N ARG A 78 -13.69 9.87 -0.56
CA ARG A 78 -14.74 10.64 0.10
C ARG A 78 -14.29 12.05 0.50
N GLY A 79 -13.02 12.22 0.86
CA GLY A 79 -12.44 13.50 1.25
C GLY A 79 -12.26 14.49 0.10
N GLY A 80 -12.37 14.05 -1.15
CA GLY A 80 -12.14 14.90 -2.31
C GLY A 80 -13.14 16.04 -2.45
N GLN A 81 -12.61 17.25 -2.64
CA GLN A 81 -13.39 18.47 -2.86
C GLN A 81 -13.01 19.12 -4.18
N VAL A 82 -14.01 19.56 -4.94
CA VAL A 82 -13.88 20.43 -6.10
C VAL A 82 -13.43 21.79 -5.62
N ILE A 83 -12.30 22.24 -6.13
CA ILE A 83 -11.76 23.58 -5.86
C ILE A 83 -12.11 24.58 -6.96
N ASP A 84 -12.47 24.09 -8.15
CA ASP A 84 -12.92 24.93 -9.27
C ASP A 84 -13.81 24.15 -10.24
N PHE A 85 -14.82 24.82 -10.80
CA PHE A 85 -15.63 24.29 -11.90
C PHE A 85 -15.13 24.92 -13.19
N VAL A 86 -14.18 24.25 -13.83
CA VAL A 86 -13.39 24.78 -14.94
C VAL A 86 -14.25 25.01 -16.18
N LYS A 87 -15.13 24.05 -16.50
CA LYS A 87 -16.00 24.15 -17.67
C LYS A 87 -17.25 23.29 -17.54
N ASP A 88 -18.42 23.93 -17.65
CA ASP A 88 -19.69 23.25 -17.86
C ASP A 88 -19.97 23.02 -19.36
N ASN A 89 -20.80 22.03 -19.67
CA ASN A 89 -21.14 21.62 -21.04
C ASN A 89 -19.89 21.37 -21.91
N ALA A 90 -18.86 20.76 -21.32
CA ALA A 90 -17.61 20.43 -21.97
C ALA A 90 -17.84 19.53 -23.18
N THR A 91 -17.17 19.85 -24.28
CA THR A 91 -17.22 19.13 -25.55
C THR A 91 -16.11 18.10 -25.65
N ALA A 92 -16.16 17.23 -26.67
CA ALA A 92 -15.07 16.29 -26.95
C ALA A 92 -13.71 16.98 -27.13
N THR A 93 -13.68 18.17 -27.74
CA THR A 93 -12.48 18.99 -27.89
C THR A 93 -11.91 19.43 -26.54
N ASP A 94 -12.78 19.79 -25.60
CA ASP A 94 -12.38 20.18 -24.25
C ASP A 94 -11.82 18.99 -23.46
N PHE A 95 -12.49 17.84 -23.52
CA PHE A 95 -11.97 16.62 -22.90
C PHE A 95 -10.61 16.23 -23.46
N LYS A 96 -10.42 16.32 -24.78
CA LYS A 96 -9.13 16.06 -25.41
C LYS A 96 -8.03 17.03 -24.97
N LYS A 97 -8.36 18.32 -24.87
CA LYS A 97 -7.43 19.34 -24.40
C LYS A 97 -6.96 19.06 -22.98
N GLU A 98 -7.87 18.67 -22.10
CA GLU A 98 -7.57 18.44 -20.68
C GLU A 98 -7.18 16.97 -20.37
N GLY A 99 -6.99 16.13 -21.39
CA GLY A 99 -6.58 14.72 -21.25
C GLY A 99 -7.62 13.82 -20.59
N LEU A 100 -8.90 14.20 -20.64
CA LEU A 100 -10.05 13.46 -20.10
C LEU A 100 -10.71 12.54 -21.14
N ASP A 101 -10.32 12.63 -22.41
CA ASP A 101 -10.68 11.65 -23.45
C ASP A 101 -9.85 10.36 -23.31
N ASN A 102 -8.62 10.46 -22.82
CA ASN A 102 -7.76 9.35 -22.43
C ASN A 102 -7.16 9.62 -21.03
N PRO A 103 -7.96 9.49 -19.96
CA PRO A 103 -7.52 9.79 -18.61
C PRO A 103 -6.38 8.86 -18.19
N TRP A 104 -5.40 9.38 -17.44
CA TRP A 104 -4.29 8.56 -16.94
C TRP A 104 -4.73 7.66 -15.77
N MET A 105 -5.86 7.97 -15.13
CA MET A 105 -6.52 7.14 -14.14
C MET A 105 -8.04 7.36 -14.21
N ASN A 106 -8.79 6.28 -14.19
CA ASN A 106 -10.24 6.31 -13.99
C ASN A 106 -10.62 5.42 -12.81
N LEU A 107 -11.41 5.97 -11.90
CA LEU A 107 -12.00 5.22 -10.79
C LEU A 107 -13.43 4.88 -11.16
N LYS A 108 -13.83 3.63 -10.92
CA LYS A 108 -15.23 3.23 -10.88
C LYS A 108 -15.52 2.66 -9.50
N ILE A 109 -16.50 3.23 -8.82
CA ILE A 109 -16.89 2.87 -7.47
C ILE A 109 -18.29 2.28 -7.57
N ASP A 110 -18.43 1.01 -7.21
CA ASP A 110 -19.69 0.31 -7.19
C ASP A 110 -20.11 0.08 -5.74
N GLY A 111 -21.41 0.16 -5.48
CA GLY A 111 -21.97 -0.10 -4.16
C GLY A 111 -23.42 -0.53 -4.21
N ALA A 112 -23.96 -0.85 -3.04
CA ALA A 112 -25.34 -1.26 -2.87
C ALA A 112 -25.93 -0.65 -1.61
N SER A 113 -27.10 -0.03 -1.75
CA SER A 113 -27.88 0.48 -0.63
C SER A 113 -29.14 -0.36 -0.44
N ALA A 114 -29.56 -0.57 0.80
CA ALA A 114 -30.85 -1.18 1.11
C ALA A 114 -32.04 -0.35 0.55
N THR A 115 -31.85 0.96 0.37
CA THR A 115 -32.92 1.87 -0.06
C THR A 115 -32.93 2.13 -1.56
N THR A 116 -31.76 2.32 -2.18
CA THR A 116 -31.65 2.67 -3.61
C THR A 116 -31.19 1.53 -4.50
N GLY A 117 -30.91 0.34 -3.95
CA GLY A 117 -30.32 -0.78 -4.69
C GLY A 117 -28.87 -0.51 -5.10
N SER A 118 -28.41 -1.21 -6.13
CA SER A 118 -27.05 -1.07 -6.67
C SER A 118 -26.83 0.29 -7.33
N TRP A 119 -25.66 0.88 -7.13
CA TRP A 119 -25.26 2.15 -7.71
C TRP A 119 -23.81 2.10 -8.20
N SER A 120 -23.46 3.03 -9.10
CA SER A 120 -22.13 3.16 -9.68
C SER A 120 -21.79 4.63 -9.88
N GLU A 121 -20.60 5.04 -9.43
CA GLU A 121 -20.05 6.38 -9.61
C GLU A 121 -18.65 6.28 -10.23
N SER A 122 -18.21 7.31 -10.95
CA SER A 122 -16.88 7.32 -11.56
C SER A 122 -16.19 8.68 -11.48
N VAL A 123 -14.86 8.65 -11.44
CA VAL A 123 -14.01 9.83 -11.46
C VAL A 123 -12.86 9.58 -12.42
N ALA A 124 -12.84 10.32 -13.53
CA ALA A 124 -11.74 10.29 -14.49
C ALA A 124 -10.77 11.44 -14.21
N PHE A 125 -9.47 11.16 -14.18
CA PHE A 125 -8.40 12.13 -13.95
C PHE A 125 -7.62 12.39 -15.24
N GLY A 126 -7.58 13.64 -15.65
CA GLY A 126 -6.88 14.15 -16.82
C GLY A 126 -5.60 14.88 -16.43
N THR A 127 -5.23 15.92 -17.17
CA THR A 127 -4.00 16.68 -16.92
C THR A 127 -3.91 17.23 -15.49
N PHE A 128 -2.68 17.49 -15.03
CA PHE A 128 -2.42 18.05 -13.72
C PHE A 128 -1.24 19.02 -13.77
N ASP A 129 -1.23 19.98 -12.85
CA ASP A 129 -0.13 20.90 -12.60
C ASP A 129 0.47 20.66 -11.20
N THR A 130 1.18 21.65 -10.65
CA THR A 130 1.79 21.56 -9.31
C THR A 130 0.77 21.58 -8.16
N SER A 131 -0.44 22.07 -8.40
CA SER A 131 -1.46 22.38 -7.39
C SER A 131 -2.76 21.61 -7.57
N ARG A 132 -3.16 21.33 -8.82
CA ARG A 132 -4.47 20.74 -9.13
C ARG A 132 -4.39 19.67 -10.20
N VAL A 133 -5.43 18.84 -10.23
CA VAL A 133 -5.70 17.85 -11.26
C VAL A 133 -7.08 18.11 -11.85
N LEU A 134 -7.19 18.02 -13.17
CA LEU A 134 -8.44 18.15 -13.88
C LEU A 134 -9.15 16.80 -13.85
N ALA A 135 -10.44 16.82 -13.52
CA ALA A 135 -11.24 15.62 -13.40
C ALA A 135 -12.62 15.78 -14.05
N ARG A 136 -13.22 14.63 -14.36
CA ARG A 136 -14.61 14.51 -14.76
C ARG A 136 -15.32 13.58 -13.78
N LEU A 137 -16.41 14.07 -13.19
CA LEU A 137 -17.25 13.30 -12.29
C LEU A 137 -18.38 12.66 -13.10
N ASN A 138 -18.52 11.34 -12.99
CA ASN A 138 -19.52 10.56 -13.71
C ASN A 138 -19.51 10.85 -15.22
N THR A 139 -20.65 10.65 -15.88
CA THR A 139 -20.83 10.99 -17.30
C THR A 139 -21.20 12.46 -17.50
N GLU A 140 -21.15 13.30 -16.47
CA GLU A 140 -21.51 14.72 -16.58
C GLU A 140 -20.59 15.44 -17.55
N PRO A 141 -21.10 16.38 -18.37
CA PRO A 141 -20.30 17.18 -19.27
C PRO A 141 -19.63 18.35 -18.52
N THR A 142 -19.03 18.09 -17.36
CA THR A 142 -18.40 19.10 -16.51
C THR A 142 -16.95 18.72 -16.25
N ILE A 143 -16.04 19.67 -16.46
CA ILE A 143 -14.64 19.57 -16.05
C ILE A 143 -14.49 20.33 -14.74
N VAL A 144 -13.99 19.63 -13.72
CA VAL A 144 -13.70 20.19 -12.41
C VAL A 144 -12.20 20.12 -12.13
N ALA A 145 -11.72 20.99 -11.24
CA ALA A 145 -10.39 20.87 -10.66
C ALA A 145 -10.50 20.31 -9.24
N LEU A 146 -9.63 19.35 -8.94
CA LEU A 146 -9.44 18.81 -7.59
C LEU A 146 -8.03 19.16 -7.11
N PRO A 147 -7.78 19.24 -5.79
CA PRO A 147 -6.43 19.31 -5.26
C PRO A 147 -5.58 18.15 -5.77
N ARG A 148 -4.32 18.41 -6.11
CA ARG A 148 -3.46 17.39 -6.74
C ARG A 148 -3.29 16.15 -5.86
N GLU A 149 -3.23 16.33 -4.54
CA GLU A 149 -3.14 15.26 -3.55
C GLU A 149 -4.27 14.24 -3.67
N GLN A 150 -5.47 14.67 -4.10
CA GLN A 150 -6.62 13.80 -4.29
C GLN A 150 -6.31 12.65 -5.25
N ALA A 151 -5.48 12.89 -6.27
CA ALA A 151 -5.10 11.89 -7.25
C ALA A 151 -3.78 11.19 -6.92
N ILE A 152 -2.84 11.87 -6.25
CA ILE A 152 -1.53 11.30 -5.89
C ILE A 152 -1.66 10.23 -4.81
N LEU A 153 -2.52 10.44 -3.82
CA LEU A 153 -2.64 9.55 -2.67
C LEU A 153 -3.36 8.23 -2.99
N LEU A 154 -4.08 8.17 -4.11
CA LEU A 154 -4.75 6.96 -4.55
C LEU A 154 -3.75 5.89 -5.03
N PRO A 155 -3.97 4.61 -4.70
CA PRO A 155 -3.13 3.52 -5.18
C PRO A 155 -3.28 3.38 -6.70
N LYS A 156 -2.15 3.33 -7.41
CA LYS A 156 -2.11 3.19 -8.89
C LYS A 156 -1.74 1.78 -9.31
N GLU A 157 -1.11 1.03 -8.40
CA GLU A 157 -0.69 -0.35 -8.58
C GLU A 157 -1.40 -1.26 -7.56
N ASP A 158 -1.81 -2.43 -8.02
CA ASP A 158 -2.57 -3.43 -7.26
C ASP A 158 -1.86 -3.87 -5.97
N PHE A 159 -0.55 -4.10 -6.03
CA PHE A 159 0.25 -4.56 -4.89
C PHE A 159 0.29 -3.55 -3.73
N LYS A 160 -0.03 -2.27 -3.97
CA LYS A 160 -0.09 -1.26 -2.91
C LYS A 160 -1.19 -1.53 -1.90
N LEU A 161 -2.21 -2.29 -2.27
CA LEU A 161 -3.32 -2.66 -1.41
C LEU A 161 -3.19 -4.07 -0.80
N ARG A 162 -2.13 -4.83 -1.12
CA ARG A 162 -1.93 -6.19 -0.60
C ARG A 162 -1.92 -6.20 0.93
N ASP A 163 -2.50 -7.24 1.53
CA ASP A 163 -2.34 -7.53 2.97
C ASP A 163 -0.87 -7.41 3.38
N ARG A 164 -0.59 -6.58 4.38
CA ARG A 164 0.78 -6.29 4.84
C ARG A 164 1.39 -7.42 5.66
N ARG A 165 0.62 -8.40 6.14
CA ARG A 165 1.18 -9.57 6.82
C ARG A 165 1.81 -10.51 5.81
N LEU A 166 3.12 -10.72 5.92
CA LEU A 166 3.86 -11.54 4.95
C LEU A 166 3.54 -13.02 5.10
N TRP A 167 3.64 -13.52 6.32
CA TRP A 167 3.46 -14.90 6.71
C TRP A 167 3.32 -14.98 8.24
N SER A 168 3.15 -16.20 8.77
CA SER A 168 3.16 -16.48 10.20
C SER A 168 3.87 -17.81 10.47
N PHE A 169 4.90 -17.80 11.31
CA PHE A 169 5.51 -19.01 11.88
C PHE A 169 6.05 -18.75 13.29
N ALA A 170 6.13 -19.81 14.11
CA ALA A 170 6.68 -19.76 15.45
C ALA A 170 8.18 -20.10 15.45
N THR A 171 8.96 -19.51 16.36
CA THR A 171 10.42 -19.73 16.41
C THR A 171 10.80 -21.18 16.67
N ASN A 172 9.96 -21.93 17.40
CA ASN A 172 10.17 -23.35 17.66
C ASN A 172 10.00 -24.24 16.42
N GLN A 173 9.39 -23.75 15.35
CA GLN A 173 9.28 -24.43 14.06
C GLN A 173 10.54 -24.24 13.20
N VAL A 174 11.46 -23.35 13.59
CA VAL A 174 12.64 -23.05 12.79
C VAL A 174 13.74 -24.07 13.06
N ALA A 175 14.13 -24.81 12.03
CA ALA A 175 15.19 -25.81 12.13
C ALA A 175 16.58 -25.20 11.93
N ALA A 176 16.69 -24.22 11.03
CA ALA A 176 17.95 -23.57 10.71
C ALA A 176 17.74 -22.14 10.21
N VAL A 177 18.76 -21.31 10.40
CA VAL A 177 18.85 -19.98 9.79
C VAL A 177 20.15 -19.86 9.02
N THR A 178 20.07 -19.32 7.81
CA THR A 178 21.24 -18.93 7.02
C THR A 178 21.25 -17.43 6.85
N ILE A 179 22.28 -16.77 7.38
CA ILE A 179 22.55 -15.35 7.19
C ILE A 179 23.66 -15.23 6.16
N THR A 180 23.42 -14.51 5.06
CA THR A 180 24.44 -14.26 4.03
C THR A 180 24.77 -12.78 4.00
N LEU A 181 26.02 -12.41 4.28
CA LEU A 181 26.50 -11.04 4.18
C LEU A 181 27.70 -10.98 3.23
N LYS A 182 27.71 -10.05 2.29
CA LYS A 182 28.80 -9.91 1.29
C LYS A 182 29.20 -11.27 0.67
N ASN A 183 28.21 -12.06 0.27
CA ASN A 183 28.35 -13.42 -0.28
C ASN A 183 28.99 -14.47 0.66
N LYS A 184 28.99 -14.24 1.98
CA LYS A 184 29.48 -15.20 2.98
C LYS A 184 28.31 -15.77 3.78
N PRO A 185 27.86 -17.00 3.48
CA PRO A 185 26.79 -17.64 4.23
C PRO A 185 27.29 -18.14 5.58
N THR A 186 26.55 -17.82 6.64
CA THR A 186 26.70 -18.34 8.00
C THR A 186 25.43 -19.10 8.33
N ARG A 187 25.53 -20.42 8.46
CA ARG A 187 24.40 -21.29 8.80
C ARG A 187 24.42 -21.64 10.28
N LEU A 188 23.27 -21.48 10.92
CA LEU A 188 23.04 -21.72 12.33
C LEU A 188 21.92 -22.74 12.46
N LEU A 189 22.15 -23.77 13.29
CA LEU A 189 21.19 -24.84 13.55
C LEU A 189 20.55 -24.63 14.92
N ARG A 190 19.22 -24.77 14.97
CA ARG A 190 18.49 -24.67 16.23
C ARG A 190 18.63 -25.94 17.04
N LEU A 191 18.76 -25.80 18.36
CA LEU A 191 18.79 -26.90 19.32
C LEU A 191 17.46 -26.96 20.12
N PRO A 192 17.12 -28.11 20.74
CA PRO A 192 15.85 -28.28 21.45
C PRO A 192 15.61 -27.31 22.61
N ASN A 193 16.68 -26.78 23.21
CA ASN A 193 16.66 -25.84 24.33
C ASN A 193 16.61 -24.36 23.89
N ALA A 194 16.22 -24.08 22.65
CA ALA A 194 16.19 -22.73 22.07
C ALA A 194 17.56 -22.03 22.01
N THR A 195 18.66 -22.79 22.04
CA THR A 195 19.99 -22.27 21.70
C THR A 195 20.36 -22.67 20.27
N TRP A 196 21.45 -22.10 19.78
CA TRP A 196 21.89 -22.29 18.40
C TRP A 196 23.34 -22.76 18.37
N ARG A 197 23.73 -23.40 17.27
CA ARG A 197 25.12 -23.77 16.99
C ARG A 197 25.49 -23.43 15.56
N ASP A 198 26.77 -23.17 15.33
CA ASP A 198 27.31 -22.93 13.99
C ASP A 198 27.61 -24.24 13.23
N ALA A 199 28.11 -24.09 12.00
CA ALA A 199 28.49 -25.21 11.13
C ALA A 199 29.66 -26.05 11.69
N GLN A 200 30.44 -25.50 12.62
CA GLN A 200 31.53 -26.17 13.32
C GLN A 200 31.06 -26.86 14.62
N ASN A 201 29.74 -26.94 14.83
CA ASN A 201 29.11 -27.52 16.02
C ASN A 201 29.44 -26.75 17.32
N LYS A 202 29.91 -25.50 17.22
CA LYS A 202 30.13 -24.64 18.38
C LYS A 202 28.80 -24.00 18.78
N ALA A 203 28.42 -24.17 20.04
CA ALA A 203 27.25 -23.50 20.60
C ALA A 203 27.46 -21.99 20.66
N LEU A 204 26.43 -21.25 20.26
CA LEU A 204 26.34 -19.82 20.55
C LEU A 204 26.11 -19.61 22.05
N ASP A 205 26.61 -18.49 22.58
CA ASP A 205 26.29 -18.12 23.95
C ASP A 205 24.81 -17.73 24.10
N GLN A 206 24.40 -17.48 25.35
CA GLN A 206 23.01 -17.16 25.66
C GLN A 206 22.54 -15.84 25.03
N ILE A 207 23.40 -14.83 24.94
CA ILE A 207 23.07 -13.52 24.39
C ILE A 207 22.94 -13.65 22.86
N GLN A 208 23.89 -14.31 22.21
CA GLN A 208 23.85 -14.62 20.78
C GLN A 208 22.59 -15.40 20.40
N SER A 209 22.24 -16.43 21.18
CA SER A 209 21.04 -17.24 20.95
C SER A 209 19.76 -16.41 21.12
N ALA A 210 19.67 -15.60 22.19
CA ALA A 210 18.51 -14.76 22.45
C ALA A 210 18.30 -13.70 21.35
N MET A 211 19.38 -13.05 20.90
CA MET A 211 19.31 -12.07 19.82
C MET A 211 18.86 -12.69 18.49
N LEU A 212 19.29 -13.93 18.21
CA LEU A 212 18.85 -14.64 17.03
C LEU A 212 17.38 -15.08 17.12
N GLU A 213 16.95 -15.65 18.26
CA GLU A 213 15.55 -15.99 18.50
C GLU A 213 14.63 -14.77 18.34
N GLU A 214 15.01 -13.60 18.87
CA GLU A 214 14.22 -12.37 18.76
C GLU A 214 14.14 -11.86 17.30
N SER A 215 15.23 -11.95 16.54
CA SER A 215 15.22 -11.65 15.10
C SER A 215 14.26 -12.57 14.33
N ILE A 216 14.31 -13.87 14.63
CA ILE A 216 13.48 -14.89 13.99
C ILE A 216 12.02 -14.71 14.39
N TYR A 217 11.74 -14.39 15.65
CA TYR A 217 10.39 -14.09 16.13
C TYR A 217 9.77 -12.95 15.32
N ARG A 218 10.48 -11.81 15.21
CA ARG A 218 10.03 -10.66 14.43
C ARG A 218 9.89 -10.96 12.94
N MET A 219 10.78 -11.79 12.39
CA MET A 219 10.65 -12.30 11.04
C MET A 219 9.40 -13.19 10.89
N GLY A 220 9.09 -14.02 11.88
CA GLY A 220 7.96 -14.93 11.89
C GLY A 220 6.60 -14.24 11.92
N VAL A 221 6.52 -13.03 12.50
CA VAL A 221 5.32 -12.19 12.55
C VAL A 221 5.43 -10.94 11.66
N MET A 222 6.24 -11.01 10.60
CA MET A 222 6.57 -9.86 9.75
C MET A 222 5.33 -9.22 9.12
N THR A 223 5.19 -7.92 9.36
CA THR A 223 4.19 -7.06 8.71
C THR A 223 4.92 -5.91 8.01
N ALA A 224 4.71 -5.75 6.72
CA ALA A 224 5.25 -4.63 5.95
C ALA A 224 4.69 -3.31 6.51
N VAL A 225 5.52 -2.26 6.58
CA VAL A 225 5.03 -0.90 6.85
C VAL A 225 4.27 -0.39 5.62
N GLU A 226 4.86 -0.60 4.44
CA GLU A 226 4.29 -0.28 3.13
C GLU A 226 4.91 -1.16 2.05
N TRP A 227 4.16 -1.39 0.97
CA TRP A 227 4.67 -2.00 -0.25
C TRP A 227 5.29 -0.92 -1.15
N ILE A 228 6.55 -1.07 -1.54
CA ILE A 228 7.27 -0.02 -2.28
C ILE A 228 7.50 -0.36 -3.75
N GLY A 229 7.43 -1.64 -4.14
CA GLY A 229 7.58 -2.05 -5.53
C GLY A 229 7.50 -3.56 -5.73
N GLU A 230 7.36 -3.97 -6.99
CA GLU A 230 7.28 -5.38 -7.36
C GLU A 230 7.96 -5.63 -8.72
N GLY A 231 8.58 -6.79 -8.88
CA GLY A 231 9.31 -7.20 -10.08
C GLY A 231 10.78 -6.76 -10.11
N ASP A 232 11.52 -7.32 -11.07
CA ASP A 232 12.98 -7.17 -11.15
C ASP A 232 13.44 -5.72 -11.37
N ALA A 233 12.67 -4.93 -12.13
CA ALA A 233 12.96 -3.52 -12.34
C ALA A 233 12.94 -2.72 -11.04
N ALA A 234 11.96 -2.98 -10.16
CA ALA A 234 11.86 -2.32 -8.86
C ALA A 234 13.01 -2.73 -7.94
N VAL A 235 13.34 -4.02 -7.89
CA VAL A 235 14.48 -4.54 -7.11
C VAL A 235 15.81 -3.94 -7.57
N LYS A 236 16.02 -3.87 -8.89
CA LYS A 236 17.21 -3.24 -9.48
C LYS A 236 17.29 -1.76 -9.14
N ALA A 237 16.19 -1.03 -9.22
CA ALA A 237 16.12 0.39 -8.85
C ALA A 237 16.40 0.62 -7.35
N ALA A 238 15.98 -0.31 -6.50
CA ALA A 238 16.28 -0.27 -5.06
C ALA A 238 17.73 -0.67 -4.72
N GLY A 239 18.49 -1.21 -5.68
CA GLY A 239 19.88 -1.65 -5.46
C GLY A 239 20.01 -2.91 -4.59
N ILE A 240 18.92 -3.65 -4.37
CA ILE A 240 18.94 -4.90 -3.60
C ILE A 240 19.46 -6.01 -4.51
N LYS A 241 20.43 -6.79 -4.02
CA LYS A 241 21.02 -7.92 -4.73
C LYS A 241 20.51 -9.22 -4.12
N PRO A 242 19.53 -9.92 -4.76
CA PRO A 242 19.07 -11.22 -4.27
C PRO A 242 20.23 -12.18 -4.04
N GLY A 243 20.18 -12.98 -2.97
CA GLY A 243 21.27 -13.89 -2.61
C GLY A 243 22.40 -13.24 -1.80
N ASN A 244 22.44 -11.91 -1.70
CA ASN A 244 23.38 -11.18 -0.86
C ASN A 244 22.62 -10.40 0.23
N ASP A 245 23.29 -10.18 1.36
CA ASP A 245 22.77 -9.44 2.51
C ASP A 245 21.34 -9.90 2.90
N GLN A 246 21.17 -11.20 3.12
CA GLN A 246 19.88 -11.84 3.33
C GLN A 246 19.86 -12.73 4.57
N ILE A 247 18.65 -12.94 5.10
CA ILE A 247 18.33 -13.96 6.09
C ILE A 247 17.34 -14.96 5.50
N VAL A 248 17.64 -16.24 5.67
CA VAL A 248 16.78 -17.36 5.27
C VAL A 248 16.47 -18.20 6.51
N ALA A 249 15.19 -18.35 6.83
CA ALA A 249 14.72 -19.28 7.86
C ALA A 249 14.19 -20.56 7.19
N GLU A 250 14.73 -21.71 7.58
CA GLU A 250 14.22 -23.04 7.24
C GLU A 250 13.25 -23.46 8.35
N VAL A 251 11.96 -23.56 8.00
CA VAL A 251 10.86 -23.72 8.96
C VAL A 251 10.09 -24.98 8.64
N ASP A 252 9.95 -25.85 9.64
CA ASP A 252 9.14 -27.06 9.56
C ASP A 252 7.65 -26.68 9.68
N THR A 253 6.94 -26.75 8.55
CA THR A 253 5.50 -26.47 8.51
C THR A 253 4.70 -27.77 8.40
N ALA A 254 3.38 -27.69 8.56
CA ALA A 254 2.50 -28.85 8.38
C ALA A 254 2.61 -29.47 6.97
N ASP A 255 2.94 -28.66 5.96
CA ASP A 255 3.12 -29.11 4.57
C ASP A 255 4.58 -29.50 4.26
N GLY A 256 5.42 -29.66 5.29
CA GLY A 256 6.86 -29.90 5.18
C GLY A 256 7.72 -28.64 5.35
N ALA A 257 9.03 -28.82 5.21
CA ALA A 257 9.99 -27.73 5.40
C ALA A 257 9.86 -26.65 4.31
N LYS A 258 9.69 -25.39 4.72
CA LYS A 258 9.61 -24.21 3.85
C LYS A 258 10.74 -23.25 4.15
N LYS A 259 11.14 -22.46 3.15
CA LYS A 259 12.14 -21.39 3.30
C LYS A 259 11.48 -20.03 3.24
N PHE A 260 11.67 -19.23 4.28
CA PHE A 260 11.28 -17.83 4.31
C PHE A 260 12.53 -16.98 4.15
N THR A 261 12.53 -16.10 3.14
CA THR A 261 13.73 -15.32 2.76
C THR A 261 13.42 -13.84 2.77
N LEU A 262 14.29 -13.07 3.42
CA LEU A 262 14.31 -11.61 3.36
C LEU A 262 15.70 -11.16 2.91
N ALA A 263 15.77 -10.48 1.77
CA ALA A 263 16.98 -9.78 1.35
C ALA A 263 16.91 -8.33 1.85
N ILE A 264 17.92 -7.92 2.60
CA ILE A 264 17.98 -6.65 3.30
C ILE A 264 18.68 -5.63 2.40
N GLY A 265 17.98 -4.54 2.13
CA GLY A 265 18.43 -3.47 1.25
C GLY A 265 18.96 -2.25 2.00
N ASN A 266 19.05 -1.15 1.26
CA ASN A 266 19.39 0.15 1.81
C ASN A 266 18.25 0.75 2.65
N LYS A 267 18.59 1.76 3.44
CA LYS A 267 17.59 2.62 4.09
C LYS A 267 17.04 3.65 3.10
N ASP A 268 15.77 3.99 3.27
CA ASP A 268 15.14 5.11 2.57
C ASP A 268 15.59 6.47 3.19
N PRO A 269 15.19 7.62 2.62
CA PRO A 269 15.54 8.94 3.15
C PRO A 269 15.06 9.20 4.59
N LEU A 270 14.08 8.44 5.08
CA LEU A 270 13.56 8.51 6.45
C LEU A 270 14.28 7.52 7.39
N GLY A 271 15.32 6.82 6.91
CA GLY A 271 16.10 5.86 7.68
C GLY A 271 15.47 4.48 7.83
N ARG A 272 14.36 4.20 7.13
CA ARG A 272 13.62 2.93 7.21
C ARG A 272 14.22 1.90 6.24
N THR A 273 14.35 0.65 6.69
CA THR A 273 15.02 -0.39 5.90
C THR A 273 14.11 -0.93 4.81
N ARG A 274 14.61 -0.92 3.56
CA ARG A 274 13.94 -1.60 2.44
C ARG A 274 14.31 -3.07 2.44
N VAL A 275 13.33 -3.93 2.25
CA VAL A 275 13.51 -5.39 2.26
C VAL A 275 12.81 -5.97 1.03
N MET A 276 13.36 -7.06 0.50
CA MET A 276 12.80 -7.82 -0.60
C MET A 276 12.44 -9.23 -0.16
N THR A 277 11.29 -9.73 -0.61
CA THR A 277 10.89 -11.13 -0.49
C THR A 277 10.43 -11.68 -1.84
N GLN A 278 10.56 -12.99 -2.05
CA GLN A 278 10.01 -13.69 -3.21
C GLN A 278 8.79 -14.55 -2.87
N HIS A 279 8.26 -14.41 -1.65
CA HIS A 279 7.16 -15.23 -1.14
C HIS A 279 5.92 -15.27 -2.04
N TYR A 280 5.65 -14.17 -2.74
CA TYR A 280 4.48 -14.04 -3.62
C TYR A 280 4.73 -14.51 -5.06
N GLY A 281 5.75 -15.35 -5.29
CA GLY A 281 6.12 -15.87 -6.61
C GLY A 281 6.82 -14.85 -7.52
N ARG A 282 7.08 -13.64 -7.03
CA ARG A 282 7.92 -12.64 -7.69
C ARG A 282 8.58 -11.72 -6.67
N PRO A 283 9.70 -11.07 -7.00
CA PRO A 283 10.37 -10.17 -6.09
C PRO A 283 9.46 -9.01 -5.69
N THR A 284 9.23 -8.85 -4.40
CA THR A 284 8.33 -7.83 -3.82
C THR A 284 9.10 -7.05 -2.78
N LEU A 285 9.11 -5.73 -2.92
CA LEU A 285 9.79 -4.81 -2.05
C LEU A 285 8.82 -4.20 -1.04
N PHE A 286 9.28 -4.09 0.19
CA PHE A 286 8.54 -3.42 1.26
C PHE A 286 9.48 -2.68 2.20
N THR A 287 8.92 -1.74 2.96
CA THR A 287 9.61 -1.13 4.09
C THR A 287 9.39 -2.02 5.31
N ALA A 288 10.46 -2.53 5.91
CA ALA A 288 10.36 -3.34 7.12
C ALA A 288 10.13 -2.46 8.37
N PRO A 289 9.48 -3.00 9.42
CA PRO A 289 9.39 -2.34 10.70
C PRO A 289 10.78 -2.01 11.27
N ASN A 290 10.89 -0.86 11.94
CA ASN A 290 12.15 -0.44 12.55
C ASN A 290 12.59 -1.42 13.64
N GLU A 291 11.63 -2.02 14.36
CA GLU A 291 11.91 -2.96 15.41
C GLU A 291 12.57 -4.24 14.87
N PHE A 292 12.12 -4.76 13.72
CA PHE A 292 12.82 -5.85 13.04
C PHE A 292 14.22 -5.42 12.61
N SER A 293 14.33 -4.26 11.94
CA SER A 293 15.59 -3.75 11.39
C SER A 293 16.66 -3.55 12.46
N ASN A 294 16.29 -2.97 13.59
CA ASN A 294 17.18 -2.64 14.69
C ASN A 294 17.66 -3.89 15.41
N ILE A 295 16.73 -4.81 15.71
CA ILE A 295 17.07 -6.09 16.32
C ILE A 295 17.96 -6.90 15.39
N TYR A 296 17.61 -7.03 14.11
CA TYR A 296 18.41 -7.80 13.17
C TYR A 296 19.84 -7.24 13.05
N THR A 297 19.99 -5.92 12.98
CA THR A 297 21.32 -5.27 12.96
C THR A 297 22.11 -5.59 14.23
N ALA A 298 21.49 -5.46 15.42
CA ALA A 298 22.13 -5.81 16.69
C ALA A 298 22.49 -7.30 16.77
N THR A 299 21.66 -8.19 16.21
CA THR A 299 21.95 -9.62 16.09
C THR A 299 23.20 -9.87 15.23
N LEU A 300 23.33 -9.20 14.08
CA LEU A 300 24.52 -9.32 13.24
C LEU A 300 25.80 -8.88 13.97
N GLN A 301 25.74 -7.83 14.79
CA GLN A 301 26.88 -7.36 15.59
C GLN A 301 27.21 -8.34 16.71
N THR A 302 26.20 -8.85 17.42
CA THR A 302 26.34 -9.81 18.52
C THR A 302 26.92 -11.15 18.05
N LEU A 303 26.55 -11.58 16.83
CA LEU A 303 27.12 -12.76 16.17
C LEU A 303 28.53 -12.52 15.59
N GLY A 304 29.07 -11.30 15.67
CA GLY A 304 30.37 -10.93 15.11
C GLY A 304 30.40 -10.90 13.58
N LEU A 305 29.23 -10.86 12.92
CA LEU A 305 29.12 -10.86 11.46
C LEU A 305 29.29 -9.46 10.85
N THR A 306 29.08 -8.42 11.66
CA THR A 306 29.26 -7.01 11.28
C THR A 306 29.99 -6.25 12.40
N ARG A 307 30.58 -5.11 12.06
CA ARG A 307 31.16 -4.20 13.07
C ARG A 307 30.05 -3.41 13.77
N PRO A 308 30.25 -3.00 15.04
CA PRO A 308 29.38 -2.06 15.74
C PRO A 308 29.13 -0.77 14.95
#